data_AF-A0A9W4JXX5-F1
#
_entry.id   AF-A0A9W4JXX5-F1
#
_cell.length_a   1.000
_cell.length_b   1.000
_cell.length_c   1.000
_cell.angle_alpha   90.00
_cell.angle_beta   90.00
_cell.angle_gamma   90.00
#
_symmetry.space_group_name_H-M   'P 1'
#
loop_
_entity.id
_entity.type
_entity.pdbx_description
1 polymer ?
#
loop_
_entity_poly.entity_id
_entity_poly.type
_entity_poly.pdbx_seq_one_letter_code
_entity_poly.pdbx_strand_id
1 'polypeptide(L)'
;MQKKYFWTICAGLACATQDEPANANHIFNAIQSTLRHYETALNPYGMSFHLATAPKGTRFYHGTGTPDPITGVEWLAFKPQHSLGFAHRSGRKQKRSDTQQPLNKAADITTESPGQAGYLHTYAAAKDLRLLYIDGMSAGPGGALEAQDRILFNDTIDSPSLGPRPPVGGPPAEKERAFQTCRMAKEVWGDRIDGVVRTEGDFEILLCSFERDMEVVRITQTKKQDGRGIRTRSESEHSKEKDRRHGKGRGPGSREPRGPVRGDCCSIATKYDQSLGQKVRLDFDHFVSAFGYGLDLFPDGSSRPVLHHIPTELLEPVRRDINSMVNTLEPSLDSFNWQAIADMIVFRYSEELKILAAGDFNSVESIRGRIEAVLEPFIDYREFGAREDIVELCQNEFIPASAPTKSVGGRVISSVSRTVCSTLVSGLLDGEDLNDTVESFKHLLKYLNWTTWKAE
;
A
#
# COMPACT_ATOMS: atom_id res chain seq x y z
N MET A 1 -16.49 -31.74 -38.47
CA MET A 1 -15.50 -32.47 -37.66
C MET A 1 -15.77 -32.17 -36.20
N GLN A 2 -16.37 -33.11 -35.48
CA GLN A 2 -16.68 -33.00 -34.05
C GLN A 2 -15.40 -33.14 -33.23
N LYS A 3 -15.09 -32.15 -32.37
CA LYS A 3 -14.08 -32.32 -31.30
C LYS A 3 -14.81 -32.85 -30.06
N LYS A 4 -14.47 -34.08 -29.67
CA LYS A 4 -14.94 -34.74 -28.46
C LYS A 4 -14.30 -34.07 -27.25
N TYR A 5 -15.12 -33.60 -26.31
CA TYR A 5 -14.68 -33.20 -24.98
C TYR A 5 -14.55 -34.48 -24.13
N PHE A 6 -13.33 -34.76 -23.67
CA PHE A 6 -13.09 -35.80 -22.67
C PHE A 6 -13.53 -35.25 -21.31
N TRP A 7 -14.53 -35.92 -20.70
CA TRP A 7 -14.87 -35.73 -19.29
C TRP A 7 -13.93 -36.60 -18.46
N THR A 8 -13.07 -35.98 -17.66
CA THR A 8 -12.36 -36.67 -16.58
C THR A 8 -13.24 -36.63 -15.34
N ILE A 9 -13.65 -37.80 -14.86
CA ILE A 9 -14.30 -37.99 -13.56
C ILE A 9 -13.17 -38.01 -12.52
N CYS A 10 -13.12 -37.02 -11.63
CA CYS A 10 -12.30 -37.07 -10.41
C CYS A 10 -13.21 -37.13 -9.20
N ALA A 11 -13.09 -38.21 -8.43
CA ALA A 11 -13.67 -38.36 -7.10
C ALA A 11 -12.68 -37.79 -6.07
N GLY A 12 -13.14 -36.89 -5.21
CA GLY A 12 -12.42 -36.42 -4.02
C GLY A 12 -11.35 -35.34 -4.29
N LEU A 13 -11.43 -34.26 -3.51
CA LEU A 13 -10.74 -32.97 -3.64
C LEU A 13 -11.22 -32.07 -4.79
N ALA A 14 -11.62 -30.86 -4.39
CA ALA A 14 -12.23 -29.80 -5.17
C ALA A 14 -11.71 -29.74 -6.63
N CYS A 15 -12.63 -29.93 -7.56
CA CYS A 15 -12.40 -29.61 -8.95
C CYS A 15 -12.29 -28.08 -9.03
N ALA A 16 -11.06 -27.54 -9.08
CA ALA A 16 -10.83 -26.15 -9.40
C ALA A 16 -11.47 -25.87 -10.76
N THR A 17 -12.59 -25.14 -10.74
CA THR A 17 -13.20 -24.61 -11.95
C THR A 17 -12.15 -23.74 -12.64
N GLN A 18 -11.96 -23.93 -13.94
CA GLN A 18 -11.11 -23.06 -14.76
C GLN A 18 -11.45 -21.58 -14.46
N ASP A 19 -10.41 -20.77 -14.19
CA ASP A 19 -10.42 -19.31 -13.90
C ASP A 19 -10.46 -18.79 -12.44
N GLU A 20 -10.06 -19.56 -11.40
CA GLU A 20 -9.71 -18.91 -10.12
C GLU A 20 -8.40 -18.09 -10.29
N PRO A 21 -8.38 -16.77 -10.02
CA PRO A 21 -7.14 -16.00 -10.11
C PRO A 21 -6.12 -16.54 -9.10
N ALA A 22 -4.92 -16.90 -9.57
CA ALA A 22 -3.84 -17.28 -8.68
C ALA A 22 -3.61 -16.18 -7.62
N ASN A 23 -3.44 -16.58 -6.35
CA ASN A 23 -3.25 -15.66 -5.23
C ASN A 23 -4.38 -14.61 -5.08
N ALA A 24 -5.64 -14.96 -5.41
CA ALA A 24 -6.78 -14.05 -5.33
C ALA A 24 -6.92 -13.38 -3.95
N ASN A 25 -6.71 -14.13 -2.85
CA ASN A 25 -6.66 -13.59 -1.49
C ASN A 25 -5.65 -12.44 -1.31
N HIS A 26 -4.46 -12.54 -1.91
CA HIS A 26 -3.43 -11.52 -1.81
C HIS A 26 -3.78 -10.28 -2.63
N ILE A 27 -4.35 -10.46 -3.82
CA ILE A 27 -4.82 -9.34 -4.65
C ILE A 27 -6.03 -8.66 -3.99
N PHE A 28 -6.94 -9.41 -3.37
CA PHE A 28 -8.05 -8.88 -2.58
C PHE A 28 -7.52 -7.99 -1.44
N ASN A 29 -6.54 -8.49 -0.70
CA ASN A 29 -5.91 -7.73 0.39
C ASN A 29 -5.19 -6.47 -0.11
N ALA A 30 -4.53 -6.53 -1.28
CA ALA A 30 -3.93 -5.36 -1.91
C ALA A 30 -4.99 -4.30 -2.25
N ILE A 31 -6.09 -4.69 -2.93
CA ILE A 31 -7.22 -3.81 -3.22
C ILE A 31 -7.75 -3.16 -1.93
N GLN A 32 -7.96 -3.96 -0.88
CA GLN A 32 -8.52 -3.48 0.40
C GLN A 32 -7.57 -2.53 1.15
N SER A 33 -6.26 -2.78 1.11
CA SER A 33 -5.26 -2.03 1.89
C SER A 33 -4.79 -0.74 1.21
N THR A 34 -4.93 -0.67 -0.12
CA THR A 34 -4.39 0.40 -0.96
C THR A 34 -4.81 1.80 -0.50
N LEU A 35 -3.85 2.73 -0.41
CA LEU A 35 -4.05 4.11 0.10
C LEU A 35 -4.71 4.18 1.49
N ARG A 36 -4.46 3.16 2.33
CA ARG A 36 -4.81 3.16 3.76
C ARG A 36 -3.59 2.81 4.58
N HIS A 37 -3.08 3.79 5.32
CA HIS A 37 -1.75 3.70 5.93
C HIS A 37 -1.65 2.52 6.90
N TYR A 38 -2.65 2.35 7.76
CA TYR A 38 -2.68 1.28 8.77
C TYR A 38 -2.67 -0.12 8.13
N GLU A 39 -3.56 -0.37 7.18
CA GLU A 39 -3.70 -1.64 6.47
C GLU A 39 -2.48 -1.93 5.60
N THR A 40 -1.96 -0.91 4.93
CA THR A 40 -0.70 -0.99 4.16
C THR A 40 0.48 -1.35 5.07
N ALA A 41 0.52 -0.83 6.31
CA ALA A 41 1.57 -1.18 7.28
C ALA A 41 1.46 -2.64 7.78
N LEU A 42 0.25 -3.23 7.78
CA LEU A 42 0.04 -4.65 8.09
C LEU A 42 0.38 -5.57 6.90
N ASN A 43 0.28 -5.06 5.67
CA ASN A 43 0.63 -5.74 4.43
C ASN A 43 1.71 -4.96 3.66
N PRO A 44 2.94 -4.81 4.21
CA PRO A 44 3.89 -3.83 3.67
C PRO A 44 4.52 -4.23 2.33
N TYR A 45 4.49 -5.52 1.98
CA TYR A 45 5.11 -6.07 0.76
C TYR A 45 4.12 -6.06 -0.41
N GLY A 46 3.79 -4.86 -0.89
CA GLY A 46 2.92 -4.67 -2.04
C GLY A 46 3.55 -5.19 -3.33
N MET A 47 2.71 -5.77 -4.20
CA MET A 47 3.12 -6.36 -5.48
C MET A 47 2.26 -5.86 -6.63
N SER A 48 1.53 -4.77 -6.43
CA SER A 48 0.53 -4.23 -7.35
C SER A 48 0.87 -2.81 -7.80
N PHE A 49 0.48 -2.48 -9.03
CA PHE A 49 0.71 -1.18 -9.67
C PHE A 49 -0.60 -0.71 -10.28
N HIS A 50 -1.06 0.48 -9.90
CA HIS A 50 -2.33 1.05 -10.34
C HIS A 50 -2.11 2.39 -11.03
N LEU A 51 -2.87 2.67 -12.09
CA LEU A 51 -3.04 4.05 -12.51
C LEU A 51 -3.80 4.83 -11.44
N ALA A 52 -3.34 6.05 -11.23
CA ALA A 52 -3.80 6.92 -10.17
C ALA A 52 -4.07 8.34 -10.69
N THR A 53 -5.02 9.03 -10.11
CA THR A 53 -5.36 10.41 -10.47
C THR A 53 -5.52 11.26 -9.22
N ALA A 54 -4.75 12.35 -9.12
CA ALA A 54 -5.01 13.41 -8.16
C ALA A 54 -5.77 14.54 -8.88
N PRO A 55 -7.04 14.80 -8.54
CA PRO A 55 -7.83 15.81 -9.25
C PRO A 55 -7.20 17.22 -9.19
N LYS A 56 -7.44 18.03 -10.21
CA LYS A 56 -7.06 19.43 -10.25
C LYS A 56 -7.54 20.16 -8.99
N GLY A 57 -6.68 21.02 -8.44
CA GLY A 57 -6.95 21.79 -7.23
C GLY A 57 -6.67 21.03 -5.93
N THR A 58 -6.36 19.73 -5.99
CA THR A 58 -6.00 18.94 -4.80
C THR A 58 -4.77 19.52 -4.12
N ARG A 59 -4.84 19.72 -2.79
CA ARG A 59 -3.77 20.34 -2.00
C ARG A 59 -2.77 19.35 -1.45
N PHE A 60 -1.50 19.66 -1.67
CA PHE A 60 -0.34 18.94 -1.16
C PHE A 60 0.68 19.90 -0.53
N TYR A 61 1.62 19.33 0.21
CA TYR A 61 2.52 20.08 1.08
C TYR A 61 3.96 19.64 0.89
N HIS A 62 4.88 20.59 0.94
CA HIS A 62 6.31 20.34 0.84
C HIS A 62 7.08 21.20 1.85
N GLY A 63 8.09 20.63 2.49
CA GLY A 63 8.94 21.33 3.45
C GLY A 63 10.35 21.50 2.91
N THR A 64 10.84 22.74 2.86
CA THR A 64 12.20 23.08 2.40
C THR A 64 12.78 24.26 3.18
N GLY A 65 14.12 24.37 3.23
CA GLY A 65 14.80 25.51 3.81
C GLY A 65 14.80 26.80 2.95
N THR A 66 14.17 26.80 1.78
CA THR A 66 14.15 27.93 0.83
C THR A 66 12.77 28.56 0.70
N PRO A 67 12.65 29.89 0.52
CA PRO A 67 11.37 30.55 0.27
C PRO A 67 10.91 30.44 -1.19
N ASP A 68 11.75 29.93 -2.09
CA ASP A 68 11.50 29.93 -3.53
C ASP A 68 10.65 28.71 -3.95
N PRO A 69 9.68 28.89 -4.87
CA PRO A 69 8.93 27.77 -5.43
C PRO A 69 9.84 26.64 -5.92
N ILE A 70 9.41 25.40 -5.67
CA ILE A 70 10.14 24.21 -6.09
C ILE A 70 10.01 24.05 -7.61
N THR A 71 11.11 23.62 -8.24
CA THR A 71 11.17 23.28 -9.65
C THR A 71 11.78 21.89 -9.84
N GLY A 72 11.34 21.15 -10.85
CA GLY A 72 11.81 19.82 -11.19
C GLY A 72 11.25 18.73 -10.26
N VAL A 73 12.08 17.72 -10.00
CA VAL A 73 11.72 16.51 -9.25
C VAL A 73 11.70 16.78 -7.74
N GLU A 74 10.60 16.48 -7.06
CA GLU A 74 10.50 16.57 -5.59
C GLU A 74 9.34 15.73 -5.02
N TRP A 75 9.28 15.64 -3.68
CA TRP A 75 8.23 14.98 -2.93
C TRP A 75 7.16 15.96 -2.42
N LEU A 76 5.92 15.50 -2.45
CA LEU A 76 4.73 16.13 -1.89
C LEU A 76 4.12 15.20 -0.85
N ALA A 77 3.77 15.75 0.31
CA ALA A 77 3.03 15.02 1.34
C ALA A 77 1.55 15.39 1.34
N PHE A 78 0.73 14.48 1.86
CA PHE A 78 -0.72 14.67 1.97
C PHE A 78 -1.10 15.53 3.17
N LYS A 79 -0.25 15.55 4.21
CA LYS A 79 -0.43 16.29 5.47
C LYS A 79 0.60 17.42 5.62
N PRO A 80 0.19 18.63 6.05
CA PRO A 80 1.14 19.70 6.33
C PRO A 80 2.04 19.37 7.52
N GLN A 81 1.55 18.64 8.52
CA GLN A 81 2.32 18.26 9.71
C GLN A 81 3.49 17.34 9.36
N HIS A 82 3.29 16.44 8.38
CA HIS A 82 4.35 15.58 7.87
C HIS A 82 5.43 16.44 7.18
N SER A 83 5.04 17.36 6.28
CA SER A 83 5.97 18.26 5.59
C SER A 83 6.75 19.20 6.52
N LEU A 84 6.19 19.58 7.67
CA LEU A 84 6.91 20.42 8.65
C LEU A 84 8.21 19.77 9.14
N GLY A 85 8.30 18.44 9.19
CA GLY A 85 9.53 17.71 9.53
C GLY A 85 10.67 17.94 8.54
N PHE A 86 10.37 18.41 7.33
CA PHE A 86 11.32 18.64 6.24
C PHE A 86 11.62 20.13 6.02
N ALA A 87 10.84 21.04 6.63
CA ALA A 87 10.93 22.48 6.43
C ALA A 87 12.30 23.09 6.75
N HIS A 88 13.12 22.47 7.60
CA HIS A 88 14.43 23.01 7.98
C HIS A 88 15.59 22.39 7.22
N ARG A 89 15.32 21.56 6.20
CA ARG A 89 16.37 20.99 5.35
C ARG A 89 16.89 22.08 4.43
N SER A 90 17.88 22.84 4.90
CA SER A 90 18.66 23.72 4.04
C SER A 90 19.34 22.87 2.97
N GLY A 91 19.08 23.14 1.69
CA GLY A 91 19.98 22.74 0.62
C GLY A 91 21.39 23.10 1.06
N ARG A 92 22.26 22.10 1.22
CA ARG A 92 23.61 22.28 1.73
C ARG A 92 24.26 23.36 0.88
N LYS A 93 24.51 24.55 1.45
CA LYS A 93 25.11 25.68 0.72
C LYS A 93 26.30 25.13 -0.07
N GLN A 94 26.27 25.23 -1.39
CA GLN A 94 27.44 25.03 -2.23
C GLN A 94 28.55 25.87 -1.61
N LYS A 95 29.59 25.22 -1.05
CA LYS A 95 30.81 25.95 -0.72
C LYS A 95 31.32 26.52 -2.04
N ARG A 96 31.16 27.82 -2.25
CA ARG A 96 31.88 28.53 -3.30
C ARG A 96 33.36 28.23 -3.05
N SER A 97 33.99 27.68 -4.07
CA SER A 97 35.42 27.44 -4.11
C SER A 97 36.11 28.81 -4.09
N ASP A 98 36.51 29.27 -2.91
CA ASP A 98 37.45 30.38 -2.77
C ASP A 98 38.79 29.82 -2.28
N THR A 99 39.72 29.78 -3.22
CA THR A 99 41.17 30.02 -3.12
C THR A 99 41.84 29.91 -1.74
N GLN A 100 42.90 29.08 -1.69
CA GLN A 100 43.82 28.92 -0.58
C GLN A 100 44.38 30.25 -0.05
N GLN A 101 44.25 30.51 1.25
CA GLN A 101 45.13 31.40 2.01
C GLN A 101 45.38 30.86 3.44
N PRO A 102 46.53 31.17 4.06
CA PRO A 102 47.20 30.29 5.01
C PRO A 102 46.73 30.43 6.46
N LEU A 103 46.97 29.36 7.23
CA LEU A 103 46.77 29.27 8.68
C LEU A 103 47.40 30.47 9.41
N ASN A 104 46.61 31.20 10.20
CA ASN A 104 47.03 31.63 11.55
C ASN A 104 45.89 32.22 12.42
N LYS A 105 45.87 31.73 13.66
CA LYS A 105 45.40 32.31 14.93
C LYS A 105 43.91 32.63 15.15
N ALA A 106 43.35 31.80 16.05
CA ALA A 106 42.56 32.18 17.24
C ALA A 106 41.56 33.33 17.11
N ALA A 107 40.31 32.95 16.82
CA ALA A 107 39.09 33.68 17.14
C ALA A 107 38.03 32.57 17.33
N ASP A 108 37.40 32.37 18.46
CA ASP A 108 36.52 33.23 19.25
C ASP A 108 35.23 32.41 19.41
N ILE A 109 34.54 32.69 20.49
CA ILE A 109 33.44 31.95 21.08
C ILE A 109 32.33 31.59 20.07
N THR A 110 31.76 30.41 20.28
CA THR A 110 30.52 29.88 19.69
C THR A 110 29.47 30.95 19.42
N THR A 111 29.43 31.51 18.21
CA THR A 111 28.21 32.13 17.68
C THR A 111 27.42 31.04 16.97
N GLU A 112 26.50 30.42 17.69
CA GLU A 112 25.37 29.72 17.06
C GLU A 112 24.77 30.68 16.03
N SER A 113 24.89 30.35 14.74
CA SER A 113 24.15 31.10 13.72
C SER A 113 22.67 31.03 14.10
N PRO A 114 21.94 32.16 14.16
CA PRO A 114 20.53 32.15 14.54
C PRO A 114 19.81 31.08 13.72
N GLY A 115 19.12 30.16 14.39
CA GLY A 115 18.46 29.03 13.73
C GLY A 115 17.67 29.51 12.52
N GLN A 116 18.07 29.08 11.32
CA GLN A 116 17.43 29.53 10.09
C GLN A 116 16.00 28.97 10.08
N ALA A 117 15.04 29.87 9.88
CA ALA A 117 13.65 29.45 9.69
C ALA A 117 13.55 28.61 8.40
N GLY A 118 12.70 27.59 8.46
CA GLY A 118 12.33 26.79 7.32
C GLY A 118 11.13 27.36 6.59
N TYR A 119 10.65 26.66 5.57
CA TYR A 119 9.46 27.02 4.83
C TYR A 119 8.55 25.81 4.61
N LEU A 120 7.25 26.03 4.83
CA LEU A 120 6.17 25.12 4.44
C LEU A 120 5.51 25.67 3.18
N HIS A 121 5.57 24.90 2.12
CA HIS A 121 4.97 25.19 0.84
C HIS A 121 3.66 24.43 0.72
N THR A 122 2.60 25.13 0.32
CA THR A 122 1.30 24.56 -0.03
C THR A 122 1.12 24.74 -1.52
N TYR A 123 0.88 23.62 -2.20
CA TYR A 123 0.63 23.59 -3.63
C TYR A 123 -0.78 23.04 -3.90
N ALA A 124 -1.33 23.41 -5.04
CA ALA A 124 -2.51 22.79 -5.62
C ALA A 124 -2.14 22.17 -6.97
N ALA A 125 -2.68 20.99 -7.29
CA ALA A 125 -2.50 20.39 -8.61
C ALA A 125 -3.06 21.31 -9.70
N ALA A 126 -2.27 21.67 -10.72
CA ALA A 126 -2.67 22.60 -11.79
C ALA A 126 -3.63 21.96 -12.81
N LYS A 127 -3.62 20.63 -12.87
CA LYS A 127 -4.41 19.75 -13.73
C LYS A 127 -4.76 18.47 -12.95
N ASP A 128 -5.56 17.59 -13.55
CA ASP A 128 -5.67 16.22 -13.05
C ASP A 128 -4.31 15.54 -13.24
N LEU A 129 -3.60 15.31 -12.14
CA LEU A 129 -2.30 14.66 -12.19
C LEU A 129 -2.50 13.20 -12.52
N ARG A 130 -1.79 12.70 -13.53
CA ARG A 130 -1.78 11.30 -13.87
C ARG A 130 -0.58 10.63 -13.22
N LEU A 131 -0.82 9.69 -12.33
CA LEU A 131 0.21 9.10 -11.46
C LEU A 131 0.20 7.57 -11.58
N LEU A 132 1.31 6.94 -11.19
CA LEU A 132 1.37 5.50 -10.96
C LEU A 132 1.45 5.24 -9.45
N TYR A 133 0.47 4.54 -8.88
CA TYR A 133 0.52 4.09 -7.50
C TYR A 133 1.30 2.78 -7.39
N ILE A 134 2.24 2.73 -6.44
CA ILE A 134 3.02 1.54 -6.12
C ILE A 134 2.55 1.03 -4.76
N ASP A 135 1.95 -0.15 -4.77
CA ASP A 135 1.34 -0.81 -3.60
C ASP A 135 2.35 -1.07 -2.46
N GLY A 136 1.84 -1.23 -1.25
CA GLY A 136 2.63 -1.50 -0.05
C GLY A 136 3.33 -0.28 0.53
N MET A 137 4.26 -0.54 1.45
CA MET A 137 5.14 0.46 2.06
C MET A 137 6.29 0.82 1.12
N SER A 138 5.96 1.16 -0.13
CA SER A 138 6.85 1.30 -1.29
C SER A 138 7.85 2.46 -1.21
N ALA A 139 7.81 3.26 -0.14
CA ALA A 139 8.82 4.25 0.19
C ALA A 139 9.53 3.99 1.53
N GLY A 140 9.18 2.91 2.25
CA GLY A 140 9.74 2.55 3.56
C GLY A 140 10.87 1.51 3.50
N PRO A 141 11.81 1.51 4.47
CA PRO A 141 12.85 0.47 4.56
C PRO A 141 12.25 -0.91 4.93
N GLY A 142 12.87 -2.01 4.46
CA GLY A 142 12.54 -3.37 4.94
C GLY A 142 11.94 -4.37 3.94
N GLY A 143 12.20 -4.20 2.64
CA GLY A 143 11.80 -5.15 1.58
C GLY A 143 10.49 -4.83 0.87
N ALA A 144 9.74 -3.84 1.34
CA ALA A 144 8.58 -3.25 0.63
C ALA A 144 8.98 -2.49 -0.66
N LEU A 145 10.27 -2.35 -0.92
CA LEU A 145 10.84 -1.71 -2.11
C LEU A 145 11.10 -2.73 -3.24
N GLU A 146 11.00 -4.04 -2.98
CA GLU A 146 11.38 -5.06 -3.96
C GLU A 146 10.55 -4.97 -5.25
N ALA A 147 9.23 -4.71 -5.15
CA ALA A 147 8.40 -4.58 -6.34
C ALA A 147 8.87 -3.43 -7.24
N GLN A 148 9.14 -2.24 -6.69
CA GLN A 148 9.65 -1.14 -7.50
C GLN A 148 11.09 -1.40 -7.97
N ASP A 149 11.97 -1.96 -7.16
CA ASP A 149 13.38 -2.13 -7.53
C ASP A 149 13.57 -3.24 -8.58
N ARG A 150 12.97 -4.40 -8.35
CA ARG A 150 13.11 -5.59 -9.20
C ARG A 150 12.18 -5.53 -10.41
N ILE A 151 10.91 -5.20 -10.20
CA ILE A 151 9.92 -5.15 -11.28
C ILE A 151 10.04 -3.81 -12.00
N LEU A 152 9.85 -2.68 -11.33
CA LEU A 152 9.76 -1.42 -12.06
C LEU A 152 11.12 -0.96 -12.63
N PHE A 153 12.18 -0.99 -11.81
CA PHE A 153 13.50 -0.46 -12.15
C PHE A 153 14.51 -1.49 -12.64
N ASN A 154 14.13 -2.77 -12.72
CA ASN A 154 14.98 -3.86 -13.23
C ASN A 154 16.38 -3.89 -12.57
N ASP A 155 16.42 -3.71 -11.25
CA ASP A 155 17.62 -3.72 -10.39
C ASP A 155 18.68 -2.64 -10.73
N THR A 156 18.27 -1.56 -11.38
CA THR A 156 19.19 -0.49 -11.79
C THR A 156 19.46 0.56 -10.71
N ILE A 157 18.79 0.48 -9.55
CA ILE A 157 18.93 1.46 -8.46
C ILE A 157 20.34 1.50 -7.87
N ASP A 158 21.03 0.37 -7.78
CA ASP A 158 22.42 0.33 -7.27
C ASP A 158 23.47 0.66 -8.35
N SER A 159 23.05 0.86 -9.60
CA SER A 159 23.89 1.21 -10.74
C SER A 159 23.48 2.57 -11.33
N PRO A 160 23.64 3.67 -10.57
CA PRO A 160 23.18 4.98 -10.96
C PRO A 160 23.82 5.46 -12.26
N SER A 161 23.01 5.99 -13.18
CA SER A 161 23.50 6.60 -14.40
C SER A 161 24.39 7.81 -14.09
N LEU A 162 25.50 7.95 -14.81
CA LEU A 162 26.38 9.11 -14.74
C LEU A 162 25.72 10.33 -15.40
N GLY A 163 25.65 11.45 -14.68
CA GLY A 163 25.12 12.70 -15.22
C GLY A 163 24.88 13.76 -14.15
N PRO A 164 24.75 15.05 -14.53
CA PRO A 164 24.36 16.10 -13.60
C PRO A 164 22.96 15.81 -13.06
N ARG A 165 22.81 15.89 -11.74
CA ARG A 165 21.54 15.65 -11.04
C ARG A 165 21.11 16.91 -10.30
N PRO A 166 19.82 17.29 -10.37
CA PRO A 166 19.34 18.41 -9.58
C PRO A 166 19.49 18.11 -8.08
N PRO A 167 19.73 19.15 -7.26
CA PRO A 167 19.95 18.97 -5.83
C PRO A 167 18.61 18.70 -5.12
N VAL A 168 18.22 17.42 -5.06
CA VAL A 168 17.04 16.97 -4.32
C VAL A 168 17.42 16.46 -2.92
N GLY A 169 16.48 16.51 -1.97
CA GLY A 169 16.66 16.02 -0.60
C GLY A 169 16.69 14.48 -0.50
N GLY A 170 16.90 13.94 0.70
CA GLY A 170 16.67 12.51 1.00
C GLY A 170 17.91 11.58 0.93
N PRO A 171 17.75 10.29 1.29
CA PRO A 171 18.78 9.26 1.18
C PRO A 171 19.21 9.01 -0.29
N PRO A 172 20.48 8.68 -0.57
CA PRO A 172 20.97 8.48 -1.94
C PRO A 172 20.14 7.52 -2.81
N ALA A 173 19.71 6.38 -2.26
CA ALA A 173 18.89 5.39 -2.98
C ALA A 173 17.49 5.94 -3.33
N GLU A 174 16.85 6.69 -2.43
CA GLU A 174 15.56 7.34 -2.74
C GLU A 174 15.70 8.42 -3.82
N LYS A 175 16.82 9.15 -3.84
CA LYS A 175 17.11 10.06 -4.95
C LYS A 175 17.25 9.32 -6.27
N GLU A 176 17.89 8.15 -6.26
CA GLU A 176 18.00 7.35 -7.47
C GLU A 176 16.64 6.89 -7.97
N ARG A 177 15.79 6.37 -7.08
CA ARG A 177 14.41 5.98 -7.43
C ARG A 177 13.62 7.15 -7.99
N ALA A 178 13.79 8.35 -7.42
CA ALA A 178 13.18 9.58 -7.94
C ALA A 178 13.59 9.86 -9.39
N PHE A 179 14.90 9.83 -9.65
CA PHE A 179 15.44 10.12 -10.98
C PHE A 179 15.09 9.04 -12.00
N GLN A 180 15.12 7.76 -11.62
CA GLN A 180 14.74 6.66 -12.49
C GLN A 180 13.24 6.69 -12.80
N THR A 181 12.40 6.99 -11.81
CA THR A 181 10.96 7.19 -12.04
C THR A 181 10.70 8.24 -13.10
N CYS A 182 11.30 9.43 -12.96
CA CYS A 182 11.07 10.52 -13.90
C CYS A 182 11.76 10.32 -15.25
N ARG A 183 12.86 9.58 -15.29
CA ARG A 183 13.44 9.09 -16.56
C ARG A 183 12.46 8.17 -17.27
N MET A 184 11.92 7.16 -16.58
CA MET A 184 10.96 6.22 -17.16
C MET A 184 9.70 6.94 -17.63
N ALA A 185 9.17 7.86 -16.83
CA ALA A 185 8.04 8.71 -17.21
C ALA A 185 8.27 9.40 -18.55
N LYS A 186 9.46 9.95 -18.76
CA LYS A 186 9.82 10.63 -20.00
C LYS A 186 10.14 9.67 -21.15
N GLU A 187 11.04 8.72 -20.93
CA GLU A 187 11.68 7.92 -21.98
C GLU A 187 10.89 6.66 -22.35
N VAL A 188 10.23 6.03 -21.38
CA VAL A 188 9.48 4.77 -21.59
C VAL A 188 8.00 5.03 -21.79
N TRP A 189 7.46 6.05 -21.11
CA TRP A 189 6.03 6.37 -21.12
C TRP A 189 5.69 7.68 -21.85
N GLY A 190 6.67 8.36 -22.44
CA GLY A 190 6.42 9.55 -23.28
C GLY A 190 5.70 10.68 -22.55
N ASP A 191 6.09 10.94 -21.30
CA ASP A 191 5.47 11.91 -20.38
C ASP A 191 3.98 11.64 -20.08
N ARG A 192 3.50 10.39 -20.26
CA ARG A 192 2.12 10.01 -19.92
C ARG A 192 1.82 9.99 -18.43
N ILE A 193 2.81 10.00 -17.54
CA ILE A 193 2.56 10.18 -16.11
C ILE A 193 3.40 11.34 -15.57
N ASP A 194 2.88 12.00 -14.55
CA ASP A 194 3.49 13.15 -13.89
C ASP A 194 4.39 12.73 -12.70
N GLY A 195 4.23 11.51 -12.20
CA GLY A 195 4.93 11.02 -11.02
C GLY A 195 4.36 9.70 -10.46
N VAL A 196 4.78 9.34 -9.26
CA VAL A 196 4.30 8.14 -8.54
C VAL A 196 3.73 8.49 -7.17
N VAL A 197 2.78 7.67 -6.70
CA VAL A 197 2.23 7.73 -5.34
C VAL A 197 2.75 6.52 -4.56
N ARG A 198 3.26 6.73 -3.35
CA ARG A 198 3.87 5.71 -2.50
C ARG A 198 3.51 5.89 -1.03
N THR A 199 3.80 4.89 -0.21
CA THR A 199 3.55 4.91 1.23
C THR A 199 4.86 4.73 2.01
N GLU A 200 5.13 5.63 2.96
CA GLU A 200 6.19 5.50 3.99
C GLU A 200 5.58 5.76 5.37
N GLY A 201 5.99 6.80 6.10
CA GLY A 201 5.36 7.24 7.34
C GLY A 201 4.02 7.95 7.12
N ASP A 202 3.75 8.36 5.89
CA ASP A 202 2.49 8.88 5.37
C ASP A 202 2.41 8.57 3.86
N PHE A 203 1.36 9.01 3.17
CA PHE A 203 1.35 9.01 1.71
C PHE A 203 2.21 10.13 1.14
N GLU A 204 2.95 9.82 0.08
CA GLU A 204 3.76 10.77 -0.68
C GLU A 204 3.49 10.68 -2.17
N ILE A 205 3.60 11.81 -2.86
CA ILE A 205 3.75 11.87 -4.31
C ILE A 205 5.19 12.25 -4.60
N LEU A 206 5.86 11.45 -5.43
CA LEU A 206 7.09 11.83 -6.10
C LEU A 206 6.74 12.39 -7.48
N LEU A 207 6.91 13.69 -7.66
CA LEU A 207 6.47 14.41 -8.85
C LEU A 207 7.67 14.82 -9.71
N CYS A 208 7.52 14.76 -11.03
CA CYS A 208 8.63 14.99 -11.96
C CYS A 208 8.86 16.45 -12.37
N SER A 209 7.83 17.31 -12.36
CA SER A 209 7.96 18.73 -12.66
C SER A 209 6.93 19.58 -11.90
N PHE A 210 7.37 20.25 -10.84
CA PHE A 210 6.51 21.13 -10.05
C PHE A 210 6.02 22.34 -10.86
N GLU A 211 6.91 23.00 -11.62
CA GLU A 211 6.58 24.21 -12.38
C GLU A 211 5.56 23.97 -13.50
N ARG A 212 5.47 22.73 -14.00
CA ARG A 212 4.48 22.33 -15.00
C ARG A 212 3.15 21.94 -14.36
N ASP A 213 3.21 21.21 -13.26
CA ASP A 213 2.06 20.44 -12.77
C ASP A 213 1.43 21.00 -11.48
N MET A 214 2.06 21.98 -10.83
CA MET A 214 1.61 22.55 -9.55
C MET A 214 1.48 24.07 -9.57
N GLU A 215 0.44 24.57 -8.91
CA GLU A 215 0.24 25.98 -8.60
C GLU A 215 0.65 26.28 -7.15
N VAL A 216 1.45 27.33 -6.95
CA VAL A 216 1.80 27.80 -5.60
C VAL A 216 0.57 28.44 -4.97
N VAL A 217 0.05 27.83 -3.91
CA VAL A 217 -1.04 28.41 -3.11
C VAL A 217 -0.47 29.34 -2.05
N ARG A 218 0.54 28.87 -1.32
CA ARG A 218 1.14 29.63 -0.21
C ARG A 218 2.52 29.11 0.14
N ILE A 219 3.45 30.02 0.43
CA ILE A 219 4.73 29.71 1.06
C ILE A 219 4.77 30.40 2.42
N THR A 220 4.98 29.64 3.49
CA THR A 220 4.95 30.15 4.87
C THR A 220 6.24 29.83 5.59
N GLN A 221 6.88 30.85 6.16
CA GLN A 221 8.05 30.67 7.02
C GLN A 221 7.65 29.93 8.31
N THR A 222 8.40 28.88 8.67
CA THR A 222 8.17 28.11 9.90
C THR A 222 8.87 28.75 11.10
N LYS A 223 8.54 28.28 12.32
CA LYS A 223 9.26 28.67 13.53
C LYS A 223 10.75 28.35 13.36
N LYS A 224 11.64 29.30 13.72
CA LYS A 224 13.09 29.05 13.78
C LYS A 224 13.38 27.82 14.65
N GLN A 225 14.32 26.99 14.21
CA GLN A 225 14.78 25.87 15.01
C GLN A 225 15.64 26.43 16.16
N ASP A 226 15.15 26.36 17.39
CA ASP A 226 15.97 26.66 18.57
C ASP A 226 17.10 25.59 18.61
N GLY A 227 18.36 25.98 18.85
CA GLY A 227 19.56 25.13 18.76
C GLY A 227 19.58 23.82 19.58
N ARG A 228 18.50 23.51 20.29
CA ARG A 228 18.24 22.23 20.96
C ARG A 228 17.48 21.29 20.00
N GLY A 229 18.16 20.86 18.94
CA GLY A 229 17.59 19.92 17.97
C GLY A 229 17.19 18.58 18.61
N ILE A 230 16.03 18.07 18.23
CA ILE A 230 15.66 16.66 18.38
C ILE A 230 16.73 15.85 17.65
N ARG A 231 17.60 15.18 18.40
CA ARG A 231 18.57 14.22 17.86
C ARG A 231 17.78 12.99 17.39
N THR A 232 17.54 12.87 16.10
CA THR A 232 17.27 11.57 15.46
C THR A 232 18.50 10.71 15.67
N ARG A 233 18.41 9.79 16.63
CA ARG A 233 19.52 8.92 17.06
C ARG A 233 19.53 7.68 16.15
N SER A 234 20.25 7.76 15.02
CA SER A 234 20.73 6.56 14.33
C SER A 234 22.18 6.30 14.72
N GLU A 235 22.38 5.14 15.33
CA GLU A 235 23.59 4.32 15.39
C GLU A 235 24.77 4.66 16.33
N SER A 236 25.08 3.59 17.08
CA SER A 236 26.33 3.17 17.76
C SER A 236 27.00 4.10 18.76
N GLU A 237 26.95 3.70 20.05
CA GLU A 237 28.18 3.38 20.79
C GLU A 237 27.88 2.52 22.03
N HIS A 238 28.69 1.48 22.20
CA HIS A 238 28.67 0.51 23.28
C HIS A 238 29.27 1.11 24.57
N SER A 239 28.52 1.02 25.68
CA SER A 239 28.98 0.83 27.08
C SER A 239 29.95 1.88 27.68
N LYS A 240 29.86 2.38 28.91
CA LYS A 240 29.29 1.95 30.20
C LYS A 240 29.05 3.24 31.00
N GLU A 241 28.07 3.26 31.89
CA GLU A 241 28.25 3.53 33.34
C GLU A 241 26.87 3.63 34.01
N LYS A 242 26.80 3.03 35.20
CA LYS A 242 25.65 2.96 36.10
C LYS A 242 25.27 4.36 36.59
N ASP A 243 23.98 4.66 36.70
CA ASP A 243 23.46 4.94 38.04
C ASP A 243 21.93 4.80 38.19
N ARG A 244 21.55 4.31 39.37
CA ARG A 244 20.17 4.16 39.82
C ARG A 244 19.72 5.50 40.43
N ARG A 245 18.50 5.97 40.11
CA ARG A 245 17.56 6.60 41.06
C ARG A 245 16.20 6.94 40.44
N HIS A 246 15.17 6.74 41.24
CA HIS A 246 13.76 7.04 40.98
C HIS A 246 13.46 8.53 40.78
N GLY A 247 12.44 8.83 39.97
CA GLY A 247 11.80 10.14 39.93
C GLY A 247 10.60 10.17 38.99
N LYS A 248 9.38 10.14 39.55
CA LYS A 248 8.12 10.40 38.83
C LYS A 248 8.12 11.85 38.32
N GLY A 249 7.76 12.04 37.05
CA GLY A 249 7.48 13.35 36.48
C GLY A 249 6.64 13.23 35.21
N ARG A 250 5.34 13.52 35.32
CA ARG A 250 4.43 13.71 34.18
C ARG A 250 4.69 15.11 33.61
N GLY A 251 4.92 15.20 32.30
CA GLY A 251 5.01 16.44 31.52
C GLY A 251 4.66 16.15 30.05
N PRO A 252 4.03 17.10 29.32
CA PRO A 252 3.30 16.80 28.09
C PRO A 252 4.18 16.91 26.83
N GLY A 253 3.93 15.99 25.89
CA GLY A 253 3.88 16.33 24.46
C GLY A 253 5.18 16.34 23.66
N SER A 254 5.71 15.16 23.36
CA SER A 254 6.41 14.90 22.09
C SER A 254 6.33 13.40 21.80
N ARG A 255 5.28 12.98 21.10
CA ARG A 255 5.21 11.62 20.54
C ARG A 255 6.08 11.62 19.28
N GLU A 256 7.07 10.74 19.28
CA GLU A 256 7.64 10.13 18.07
C GLU A 256 6.52 9.76 17.08
N PRO A 257 6.81 9.61 15.77
CA PRO A 257 5.90 8.90 14.89
C PRO A 257 5.88 7.45 15.38
N ARG A 258 5.00 7.17 16.33
CA ARG A 258 4.63 5.82 16.69
C ARG A 258 4.10 5.25 15.39
N GLY A 259 4.80 4.24 14.86
CA GLY A 259 4.13 3.26 14.00
C GLY A 259 2.80 2.86 14.65
N PRO A 260 1.82 2.43 13.85
CA PRO A 260 0.44 2.28 14.29
C PRO A 260 0.38 1.61 15.66
N VAL A 261 -0.30 2.27 16.60
CA VAL A 261 -0.56 1.69 17.93
C VAL A 261 -1.27 0.38 17.68
N ARG A 262 -0.66 -0.75 18.10
CA ARG A 262 -1.30 -2.07 18.04
C ARG A 262 -2.69 -1.96 18.68
N GLY A 263 -3.72 -2.36 17.94
CA GLY A 263 -5.09 -2.48 18.43
C GLY A 263 -6.10 -1.37 18.09
N ASP A 264 -5.91 -0.53 17.06
CA ASP A 264 -6.98 0.41 16.66
C ASP A 264 -7.06 0.66 15.14
N CYS A 265 -7.35 -0.40 14.37
CA CYS A 265 -7.70 -0.29 12.94
C CYS A 265 -8.88 0.67 12.69
N CYS A 266 -9.67 0.97 13.73
CA CYS A 266 -10.87 1.81 13.68
C CYS A 266 -10.68 3.18 14.36
N SER A 267 -9.43 3.56 14.68
CA SER A 267 -9.14 4.83 15.35
C SER A 267 -9.56 6.02 14.51
N ILE A 268 -9.86 7.16 15.15
CA ILE A 268 -10.09 8.42 14.42
C ILE A 268 -8.88 8.78 13.54
N ALA A 269 -7.66 8.44 13.99
CA ALA A 269 -6.45 8.67 13.20
C ALA A 269 -6.40 7.79 11.94
N THR A 270 -6.76 6.51 12.05
CA THR A 270 -6.81 5.57 10.93
C THR A 270 -7.85 6.01 9.90
N LYS A 271 -9.04 6.42 10.36
CA LYS A 271 -10.09 6.97 9.49
C LYS A 271 -9.68 8.27 8.80
N TYR A 272 -8.95 9.13 9.51
CA TYR A 272 -8.40 10.35 8.94
C TYR A 272 -7.38 10.04 7.83
N ASP A 273 -6.51 9.07 8.05
CA ASP A 273 -5.53 8.63 7.05
C ASP A 273 -6.21 8.03 5.82
N GLN A 274 -7.19 7.14 6.01
CA GLN A 274 -8.03 6.63 4.90
C GLN A 274 -8.69 7.76 4.10
N SER A 275 -9.21 8.78 4.78
CA SER A 275 -9.82 9.95 4.14
C SER A 275 -8.82 10.78 3.34
N LEU A 276 -7.56 10.82 3.77
CA LEU A 276 -6.50 11.50 3.01
C LEU A 276 -6.09 10.72 1.77
N GLY A 277 -6.08 9.38 1.83
CA GLY A 277 -5.86 8.53 0.65
C GLY A 277 -6.81 8.88 -0.50
N GLN A 278 -8.06 9.24 -0.19
CA GLN A 278 -9.08 9.64 -1.18
C GLN A 278 -8.76 10.92 -1.97
N LYS A 279 -7.71 11.67 -1.62
CA LYS A 279 -7.16 12.73 -2.48
C LYS A 279 -6.66 12.19 -3.83
N VAL A 280 -6.39 10.90 -3.91
CA VAL A 280 -5.98 10.19 -5.12
C VAL A 280 -7.00 9.07 -5.39
N ARG A 281 -7.47 9.01 -6.64
CA ARG A 281 -8.37 7.96 -7.14
C ARG A 281 -7.55 6.91 -7.88
N LEU A 282 -7.91 5.64 -7.76
CA LEU A 282 -7.20 4.54 -8.42
C LEU A 282 -8.11 3.80 -9.39
N ASP A 283 -7.50 3.24 -10.43
CA ASP A 283 -8.13 2.24 -11.29
C ASP A 283 -7.99 0.84 -10.66
N PHE A 284 -9.11 0.28 -10.20
CA PHE A 284 -9.20 -1.08 -9.66
C PHE A 284 -9.64 -2.11 -10.71
N ASP A 285 -10.02 -1.66 -11.91
CA ASP A 285 -10.43 -2.54 -12.99
C ASP A 285 -9.22 -3.01 -13.82
N HIS A 286 -8.24 -2.12 -14.00
CA HIS A 286 -7.10 -2.33 -14.88
C HIS A 286 -5.77 -2.05 -14.17
N PHE A 287 -5.39 -2.93 -13.25
CA PHE A 287 -4.12 -2.86 -12.55
C PHE A 287 -3.29 -4.12 -12.76
N VAL A 288 -1.99 -4.00 -12.56
CA VAL A 288 -1.05 -5.11 -12.71
C VAL A 288 -0.60 -5.56 -11.33
N SER A 289 -0.66 -6.86 -11.06
CA SER A 289 -0.20 -7.43 -9.80
C SER A 289 0.64 -8.68 -10.05
N ALA A 290 1.86 -8.72 -9.50
CA ALA A 290 2.77 -9.85 -9.67
C ALA A 290 2.17 -11.17 -9.14
N PHE A 291 1.21 -11.09 -8.20
CA PHE A 291 0.43 -12.22 -7.70
C PHE A 291 -0.28 -13.03 -8.80
N GLY A 292 -0.63 -12.38 -9.92
CA GLY A 292 -1.35 -13.00 -11.03
C GLY A 292 -0.49 -13.68 -12.10
N TYR A 293 0.84 -13.73 -11.93
CA TYR A 293 1.78 -14.21 -12.98
C TYR A 293 2.35 -15.61 -12.74
N GLY A 294 1.85 -16.35 -11.76
CA GLY A 294 2.34 -17.70 -11.46
C GLY A 294 3.79 -17.73 -10.97
N LEU A 295 4.27 -16.64 -10.38
CA LEU A 295 5.59 -16.53 -9.77
C LEU A 295 5.59 -17.23 -8.40
N ASP A 296 6.72 -17.84 -8.02
CA ASP A 296 6.93 -18.38 -6.67
C ASP A 296 7.18 -17.24 -5.67
N LEU A 297 6.15 -16.44 -5.37
CA LEU A 297 6.31 -15.31 -4.46
C LEU A 297 6.54 -15.74 -3.01
N PHE A 298 6.28 -17.00 -2.65
CA PHE A 298 6.31 -17.49 -1.28
C PHE A 298 7.25 -18.70 -1.13
N PRO A 299 8.55 -18.55 -1.47
CA PRO A 299 9.50 -19.66 -1.45
C PRO A 299 9.65 -20.22 -0.03
N ASP A 300 9.86 -21.54 0.06
CA ASP A 300 10.06 -22.27 1.34
C ASP A 300 8.98 -22.01 2.40
N GLY A 301 7.75 -21.72 1.97
CA GLY A 301 6.64 -21.42 2.87
C GLY A 301 6.72 -20.04 3.53
N SER A 302 7.40 -19.10 2.89
CA SER A 302 7.45 -17.70 3.34
C SER A 302 6.05 -17.14 3.60
N SER A 303 5.89 -16.43 4.71
CA SER A 303 4.63 -15.73 5.06
C SER A 303 4.46 -14.40 4.32
N ARG A 304 5.46 -13.99 3.53
CA ARG A 304 5.54 -12.70 2.85
C ARG A 304 5.96 -12.92 1.39
N PRO A 305 5.45 -12.11 0.45
CA PRO A 305 5.88 -12.21 -0.93
C PRO A 305 7.31 -11.69 -1.10
N VAL A 306 8.11 -12.37 -1.91
CA VAL A 306 9.54 -12.10 -2.10
C VAL A 306 9.92 -12.26 -3.57
N LEU A 307 10.78 -11.38 -4.08
CA LEU A 307 11.21 -11.33 -5.48
C LEU A 307 12.73 -11.52 -5.68
N HIS A 308 13.56 -11.45 -4.63
CA HIS A 308 15.02 -11.52 -4.79
C HIS A 308 15.50 -12.80 -5.50
N HIS A 309 14.80 -13.93 -5.29
CA HIS A 309 15.15 -15.22 -5.89
C HIS A 309 14.55 -15.42 -7.29
N ILE A 310 13.61 -14.57 -7.70
CA ILE A 310 12.92 -14.70 -8.99
C ILE A 310 13.86 -14.21 -10.11
N PRO A 311 14.15 -15.03 -11.12
CA PRO A 311 14.94 -14.60 -12.28
C PRO A 311 14.29 -13.44 -13.02
N THR A 312 15.12 -12.49 -13.50
CA THR A 312 14.66 -11.25 -14.14
C THR A 312 13.76 -11.50 -15.35
N GLU A 313 14.05 -12.56 -16.12
CA GLU A 313 13.28 -12.99 -17.29
C GLU A 313 11.83 -13.36 -16.97
N LEU A 314 11.56 -13.85 -15.75
CA LEU A 314 10.20 -14.17 -15.30
C LEU A 314 9.41 -12.91 -14.89
N LEU A 315 10.09 -11.79 -14.64
CA LEU A 315 9.47 -10.49 -14.35
C LEU A 315 9.15 -9.68 -15.62
N GLU A 316 9.67 -10.08 -16.79
CA GLU A 316 9.43 -9.42 -18.08
C GLU A 316 7.93 -9.29 -18.42
N PRO A 317 7.08 -10.31 -18.24
CA PRO A 317 5.65 -10.18 -18.52
C PRO A 317 4.99 -9.12 -17.63
N VAL A 318 5.35 -9.06 -16.34
CA VAL A 318 4.82 -8.06 -15.40
C VAL A 318 5.21 -6.66 -15.85
N ARG A 319 6.49 -6.44 -16.17
CA ARG A 319 6.99 -5.15 -16.68
C ARG A 319 6.31 -4.73 -17.99
N ARG A 320 6.13 -5.67 -18.91
CA ARG A 320 5.45 -5.43 -20.18
C ARG A 320 4.02 -4.94 -19.96
N ASP A 321 3.31 -5.57 -19.04
CA ASP A 321 1.91 -5.22 -18.77
C ASP A 321 1.79 -3.90 -18.00
N ILE A 322 2.73 -3.58 -17.09
CA ILE A 322 2.83 -2.23 -16.49
C ILE A 322 3.04 -1.17 -17.58
N ASN A 323 3.99 -1.41 -18.48
CA ASN A 323 4.26 -0.50 -19.60
C ASN A 323 3.05 -0.36 -20.52
N SER A 324 2.36 -1.46 -20.82
CA SER A 324 1.14 -1.48 -21.63
C SER A 324 0.02 -0.67 -20.95
N MET A 325 -0.23 -0.92 -19.66
CA MET A 325 -1.22 -0.22 -18.85
C MET A 325 -0.97 1.29 -18.88
N VAL A 326 0.26 1.73 -18.63
CA VAL A 326 0.61 3.17 -18.63
C VAL A 326 0.49 3.79 -20.03
N ASN A 327 0.89 3.07 -21.07
CA ASN A 327 0.93 3.60 -22.45
C ASN A 327 -0.42 3.56 -23.18
N THR A 328 -1.37 2.74 -22.75
CA THR A 328 -2.61 2.50 -23.51
C THR A 328 -3.88 2.97 -22.80
N LEU A 329 -3.93 2.89 -21.47
CA LEU A 329 -5.12 3.25 -20.73
C LEU A 329 -5.15 4.74 -20.42
N GLU A 330 -6.34 5.33 -20.43
CA GLU A 330 -6.61 6.63 -19.82
C GLU A 330 -7.17 6.42 -18.41
N PRO A 331 -6.81 7.24 -17.41
CA PRO A 331 -7.32 7.05 -16.06
C PRO A 331 -8.82 7.32 -16.11
N SER A 332 -9.62 6.31 -15.76
CA SER A 332 -11.07 6.49 -15.68
C SER A 332 -11.39 7.41 -14.50
N LEU A 333 -12.11 8.50 -14.75
CA LEU A 333 -12.65 9.34 -13.68
C LEU A 333 -13.70 8.58 -12.84
N ASP A 334 -14.28 7.53 -13.42
CA ASP A 334 -15.39 6.74 -12.88
C ASP A 334 -15.04 5.25 -12.75
N SER A 335 -13.81 4.92 -12.34
CA SER A 335 -13.42 3.52 -12.05
C SER A 335 -14.35 2.91 -11.01
N PHE A 336 -14.71 1.63 -11.20
CA PHE A 336 -15.58 0.96 -10.25
C PHE A 336 -14.84 0.74 -8.91
N ASN A 337 -15.47 1.11 -7.80
CA ASN A 337 -14.83 1.06 -6.49
C ASN A 337 -14.88 -0.36 -5.89
N TRP A 338 -14.04 -1.26 -6.42
CA TRP A 338 -13.90 -2.62 -5.88
C TRP A 338 -13.41 -2.64 -4.43
N GLN A 339 -12.67 -1.62 -3.99
CA GLN A 339 -12.24 -1.49 -2.60
C GLN A 339 -13.45 -1.37 -1.65
N ALA A 340 -14.50 -0.65 -2.03
CA ALA A 340 -15.74 -0.57 -1.23
C ALA A 340 -16.47 -1.91 -1.15
N ILE A 341 -16.47 -2.71 -2.22
CA ILE A 341 -17.05 -4.07 -2.19
C ILE A 341 -16.23 -4.97 -1.27
N ALA A 342 -14.90 -4.91 -1.36
CA ALA A 342 -14.01 -5.64 -0.47
C ALA A 342 -14.29 -5.30 1.00
N ASP A 343 -14.47 -4.02 1.33
CA ASP A 343 -14.82 -3.58 2.69
C ASP A 343 -16.14 -4.17 3.18
N MET A 344 -17.18 -4.19 2.34
CA MET A 344 -18.47 -4.76 2.73
C MET A 344 -18.36 -6.26 3.02
N ILE A 345 -17.60 -7.00 2.20
CA ILE A 345 -17.32 -8.43 2.42
C ILE A 345 -16.56 -8.63 3.74
N VAL A 346 -15.44 -7.91 3.94
CA VAL A 346 -14.67 -8.03 5.19
C VAL A 346 -15.53 -7.66 6.39
N PHE A 347 -16.27 -6.56 6.32
CA PHE A 347 -17.14 -6.11 7.40
C PHE A 347 -18.24 -7.14 7.73
N ARG A 348 -18.86 -7.74 6.72
CA ARG A 348 -19.95 -8.70 6.90
C ARG A 348 -19.49 -10.02 7.52
N TYR A 349 -18.34 -10.53 7.08
CA TYR A 349 -17.94 -11.91 7.35
C TYR A 349 -16.79 -12.05 8.37
N SER A 350 -16.00 -11.01 8.63
CA SER A 350 -14.74 -11.14 9.39
C SER A 350 -14.92 -11.72 10.79
N GLU A 351 -15.83 -11.16 11.59
CA GLU A 351 -16.05 -11.63 12.96
C GLU A 351 -16.73 -13.01 13.01
N GLU A 352 -17.72 -13.25 12.14
CA GLU A 352 -18.40 -14.55 12.07
C GLU A 352 -17.42 -15.68 11.71
N LEU A 353 -16.55 -15.46 10.74
CA LEU A 353 -15.55 -16.46 10.35
C LEU A 353 -14.55 -16.74 11.49
N LYS A 354 -14.17 -15.73 12.29
CA LYS A 354 -13.33 -15.95 13.49
C LYS A 354 -14.05 -16.81 14.53
N ILE A 355 -15.33 -16.53 14.79
CA ILE A 355 -16.13 -17.30 15.75
C ILE A 355 -16.22 -18.77 15.30
N LEU A 356 -16.50 -19.00 14.01
CA LEU A 356 -16.58 -20.34 13.44
C LEU A 356 -15.24 -21.08 13.53
N ALA A 357 -14.13 -20.40 13.25
CA ALA A 357 -12.78 -20.98 13.33
C ALA A 357 -12.25 -21.18 14.76
N ALA A 358 -12.74 -20.42 15.74
CA ALA A 358 -12.38 -20.59 17.15
C ALA A 358 -12.83 -21.97 17.68
N GLY A 359 -13.95 -22.48 17.15
CA GLY A 359 -14.42 -23.83 17.46
C GLY A 359 -15.05 -23.98 18.85
N ASP A 360 -15.45 -22.88 19.49
CA ASP A 360 -16.10 -22.85 20.81
C ASP A 360 -17.57 -23.32 20.74
N PHE A 361 -17.79 -24.53 20.24
CA PHE A 361 -19.09 -25.14 20.01
C PHE A 361 -19.20 -26.49 20.73
N ASN A 362 -20.39 -26.79 21.26
CA ASN A 362 -20.63 -28.01 22.04
C ASN A 362 -21.09 -29.19 21.17
N SER A 363 -21.51 -28.95 19.93
CA SER A 363 -21.95 -29.97 18.97
C SER A 363 -21.92 -29.47 17.52
N VAL A 364 -22.00 -30.39 16.55
CA VAL A 364 -22.06 -30.05 15.13
C VAL A 364 -23.34 -29.28 14.77
N GLU A 365 -24.44 -29.54 15.47
CA GLU A 365 -25.71 -28.80 15.29
C GLU A 365 -25.57 -27.34 15.72
N SER A 366 -24.78 -27.06 16.75
CA SER A 366 -24.58 -25.69 17.24
C SER A 366 -23.78 -24.81 16.28
N ILE A 367 -22.74 -25.36 15.63
CA ILE A 367 -22.00 -24.64 14.59
C ILE A 367 -22.86 -24.49 13.32
N ARG A 368 -23.58 -25.54 12.91
CA ARG A 368 -24.51 -25.48 11.76
C ARG A 368 -25.60 -24.43 11.95
N GLY A 369 -26.21 -24.35 13.13
CA GLY A 369 -27.19 -23.31 13.43
C GLY A 369 -26.62 -21.88 13.35
N ARG A 370 -25.34 -21.68 13.68
CA ARG A 370 -24.67 -20.39 13.51
C ARG A 370 -24.40 -20.08 12.05
N ILE A 371 -23.95 -21.05 11.27
CA ILE A 371 -23.73 -20.92 9.82
C ILE A 371 -25.06 -20.63 9.11
N GLU A 372 -26.12 -21.35 9.46
CA GLU A 372 -27.47 -21.15 8.94
C GLU A 372 -27.94 -19.73 9.20
N ALA A 373 -27.75 -19.18 10.39
CA ALA A 373 -28.10 -17.78 10.69
C ALA A 373 -27.34 -16.75 9.83
N VAL A 374 -26.13 -17.07 9.35
CA VAL A 374 -25.38 -16.23 8.41
C VAL A 374 -25.97 -16.33 7.00
N LEU A 375 -26.35 -17.55 6.60
CA LEU A 375 -26.84 -17.87 5.25
C LEU A 375 -28.36 -17.74 5.06
N GLU A 376 -29.13 -17.58 6.15
CA GLU A 376 -30.60 -17.52 6.15
C GLU A 376 -31.18 -16.60 5.05
N PRO A 377 -30.64 -15.40 4.77
CA PRO A 377 -31.15 -14.54 3.70
C PRO A 377 -31.07 -15.16 2.29
N PHE A 378 -30.26 -16.20 2.10
CA PHE A 378 -29.96 -16.84 0.82
C PHE A 378 -30.56 -18.24 0.70
N ILE A 379 -31.19 -18.76 1.75
CA ILE A 379 -31.75 -20.12 1.78
C ILE A 379 -33.23 -20.08 1.40
N ASP A 380 -33.62 -20.81 0.35
CA ASP A 380 -35.01 -21.22 0.16
C ASP A 380 -35.27 -22.50 0.94
N TYR A 381 -35.97 -22.40 2.08
CA TYR A 381 -36.29 -23.56 2.91
C TYR A 381 -37.18 -24.62 2.25
N ARG A 382 -37.80 -24.31 1.10
CA ARG A 382 -38.49 -25.32 0.28
C ARG A 382 -37.52 -26.22 -0.47
N GLU A 383 -36.30 -25.72 -0.71
CA GLU A 383 -35.21 -26.35 -1.45
C GLU A 383 -33.88 -26.19 -0.68
N PHE A 384 -33.86 -26.51 0.61
CA PHE A 384 -32.71 -26.29 1.52
C PHE A 384 -31.37 -26.86 1.01
N GLY A 385 -31.41 -27.89 0.15
CA GLY A 385 -30.22 -28.50 -0.47
C GLY A 385 -29.72 -27.83 -1.76
N ALA A 386 -30.29 -26.70 -2.19
CA ALA A 386 -29.91 -25.98 -3.41
C ALA A 386 -28.56 -25.26 -3.28
N ARG A 387 -27.48 -26.04 -3.18
CA ARG A 387 -26.12 -25.57 -2.88
C ARG A 387 -25.66 -24.42 -3.76
N GLU A 388 -25.72 -24.58 -5.08
CA GLU A 388 -25.20 -23.57 -6.01
C GLU A 388 -26.01 -22.28 -5.97
N ASP A 389 -27.33 -22.36 -5.78
CA ASP A 389 -28.18 -21.17 -5.69
C ASP A 389 -27.87 -20.36 -4.43
N ILE A 390 -27.67 -21.03 -3.28
CA ILE A 390 -27.28 -20.37 -2.03
C ILE A 390 -25.91 -19.70 -2.18
N VAL A 391 -24.92 -20.39 -2.79
CA VAL A 391 -23.60 -19.81 -3.05
C VAL A 391 -23.70 -18.63 -4.00
N GLU A 392 -24.52 -18.70 -5.05
CA GLU A 392 -24.67 -17.62 -6.03
C GLU A 392 -25.33 -16.37 -5.44
N LEU A 393 -26.33 -16.54 -4.59
CA LEU A 393 -26.98 -15.42 -3.90
C LEU A 393 -26.04 -14.79 -2.86
N CYS A 394 -25.37 -15.62 -2.06
CA CYS A 394 -24.41 -15.16 -1.04
C CYS A 394 -23.23 -14.41 -1.69
N GLN A 395 -22.60 -14.97 -2.73
CA GLN A 395 -21.40 -14.37 -3.32
C GLN A 395 -21.68 -12.99 -3.94
N ASN A 396 -22.92 -12.76 -4.38
CA ASN A 396 -23.35 -11.56 -5.10
C ASN A 396 -24.07 -10.54 -4.21
N GLU A 397 -24.20 -10.76 -2.89
CA GLU A 397 -24.89 -9.87 -1.94
C GLU A 397 -24.51 -8.39 -2.14
N PHE A 398 -23.21 -8.13 -2.33
CA PHE A 398 -22.66 -6.78 -2.45
C PHE A 398 -22.26 -6.38 -3.87
N ILE A 399 -22.32 -7.28 -4.85
CA ILE A 399 -21.83 -7.05 -6.21
C ILE A 399 -23.01 -6.64 -7.10
N PRO A 400 -23.12 -5.37 -7.52
CA PRO A 400 -24.21 -4.94 -8.39
C PRO A 400 -24.15 -5.63 -9.75
N ALA A 401 -25.29 -5.89 -10.37
CA ALA A 401 -25.36 -6.50 -11.71
C ALA A 401 -24.63 -5.68 -12.80
N SER A 402 -24.46 -4.38 -12.60
CA SER A 402 -23.72 -3.50 -13.51
C SER A 402 -22.21 -3.47 -13.26
N ALA A 403 -21.71 -4.18 -12.25
CA ALA A 403 -20.29 -4.17 -11.90
C ALA A 403 -19.45 -4.85 -13.00
N PRO A 404 -18.24 -4.34 -13.29
CA PRO A 404 -17.36 -4.90 -14.31
C PRO A 404 -16.68 -6.20 -13.83
N THR A 405 -17.45 -7.27 -13.57
CA THR A 405 -16.95 -8.53 -12.96
C THR A 405 -15.86 -9.24 -13.77
N LYS A 406 -15.69 -8.89 -15.05
CA LYS A 406 -14.61 -9.39 -15.90
C LYS A 406 -13.28 -8.65 -15.71
N SER A 407 -13.25 -7.54 -14.97
CA SER A 407 -12.02 -6.82 -14.65
C SER A 407 -11.12 -7.60 -13.69
N VAL A 408 -9.88 -7.15 -13.47
CA VAL A 408 -8.98 -7.81 -12.51
C VAL A 408 -9.60 -7.76 -11.11
N GLY A 409 -10.04 -6.57 -10.68
CA GLY A 409 -10.74 -6.40 -9.40
C GLY A 409 -12.00 -7.25 -9.32
N GLY A 410 -12.84 -7.23 -10.37
CA GLY A 410 -14.10 -7.96 -10.37
C GLY A 410 -13.94 -9.47 -10.23
N ARG A 411 -12.99 -10.07 -10.96
CA ARG A 411 -12.72 -11.51 -10.86
C ARG A 411 -12.21 -11.90 -9.48
N VAL A 412 -11.29 -11.12 -8.93
CA VAL A 412 -10.69 -11.39 -7.60
C VAL A 412 -11.71 -11.26 -6.48
N ILE A 413 -12.47 -10.17 -6.46
CA ILE A 413 -13.49 -9.94 -5.43
C ILE A 413 -14.58 -11.02 -5.50
N SER A 414 -15.06 -11.35 -6.70
CA SER A 414 -16.05 -12.42 -6.90
C SER A 414 -15.51 -13.78 -6.46
N SER A 415 -14.25 -14.07 -6.79
CA SER A 415 -13.58 -15.32 -6.40
C SER A 415 -13.51 -15.48 -4.88
N VAL A 416 -13.01 -14.46 -4.17
CA VAL A 416 -12.90 -14.49 -2.71
C VAL A 416 -14.27 -14.57 -2.04
N SER A 417 -15.27 -13.82 -2.54
CA SER A 417 -16.66 -13.89 -2.07
C SER A 417 -17.22 -15.31 -2.23
N ARG A 418 -17.00 -15.93 -3.40
CA ARG A 418 -17.40 -17.32 -3.67
C ARG A 418 -16.71 -18.30 -2.73
N THR A 419 -15.41 -18.14 -2.46
CA THR A 419 -14.68 -18.99 -1.51
C THR A 419 -15.34 -18.94 -0.13
N VAL A 420 -15.58 -17.74 0.42
CA VAL A 420 -16.27 -17.54 1.70
C VAL A 420 -17.64 -18.22 1.72
N CYS A 421 -18.49 -17.92 0.74
CA CYS A 421 -19.85 -18.43 0.66
C CYS A 421 -19.88 -19.95 0.47
N SER A 422 -18.99 -20.50 -0.37
CA SER A 422 -18.90 -21.94 -0.60
C SER A 422 -18.44 -22.71 0.64
N THR A 423 -17.53 -22.15 1.45
CA THR A 423 -17.11 -22.76 2.73
C THR A 423 -18.25 -22.73 3.75
N LEU A 424 -18.99 -21.62 3.85
CA LEU A 424 -20.18 -21.54 4.70
C LEU A 424 -21.22 -22.59 4.29
N VAL A 425 -21.53 -22.69 2.99
CA VAL A 425 -22.52 -23.67 2.50
C VAL A 425 -22.04 -25.10 2.71
N SER A 426 -20.74 -25.38 2.53
CA SER A 426 -20.14 -26.67 2.90
C SER A 426 -20.33 -26.99 4.38
N GLY A 427 -19.98 -26.08 5.29
CA GLY A 427 -20.13 -26.32 6.72
C GLY A 427 -21.60 -26.51 7.16
N LEU A 428 -22.56 -25.95 6.40
CA LEU A 428 -23.99 -26.14 6.66
C LEU A 428 -24.52 -27.48 6.15
N LEU A 429 -24.22 -27.80 4.88
CA LEU A 429 -24.88 -28.89 4.15
C LEU A 429 -24.07 -30.18 4.12
N ASP A 430 -22.75 -30.10 4.24
CA ASP A 430 -21.91 -31.28 4.17
C ASP A 430 -21.99 -32.05 5.50
N GLY A 431 -21.96 -33.38 5.42
CA GLY A 431 -22.09 -34.30 6.55
C GLY A 431 -20.84 -34.42 7.43
N GLU A 432 -20.00 -33.38 7.45
CA GLU A 432 -18.76 -33.32 8.24
C GLU A 432 -19.05 -33.30 9.74
N ASP A 433 -18.07 -33.75 10.53
CA ASP A 433 -18.11 -33.61 11.98
C ASP A 433 -17.69 -32.20 12.43
N LEU A 434 -17.81 -31.93 13.74
CA LEU A 434 -17.49 -30.62 14.29
C LEU A 434 -16.03 -30.22 14.06
N ASN A 435 -15.08 -31.16 14.21
CA ASN A 435 -13.66 -30.85 14.08
C ASN A 435 -13.30 -30.53 12.63
N ASP A 436 -13.79 -31.34 11.69
CA ASP A 436 -13.57 -31.13 10.26
C ASP A 436 -14.16 -29.80 9.79
N THR A 437 -15.38 -29.47 10.24
CA THR A 437 -16.03 -28.19 9.94
C THR A 437 -15.19 -27.01 10.46
N VAL A 438 -14.73 -27.06 11.71
CA VAL A 438 -13.88 -26.02 12.32
C VAL A 438 -12.55 -25.89 11.59
N GLU A 439 -11.94 -27.00 11.17
CA GLU A 439 -10.67 -26.98 10.44
C GLU A 439 -10.83 -26.33 9.05
N SER A 440 -11.95 -26.57 8.37
CA SER A 440 -12.30 -25.85 7.13
C SER A 440 -12.34 -24.33 7.33
N PHE A 441 -12.90 -23.83 8.44
CA PHE A 441 -12.90 -22.40 8.74
C PHE A 441 -11.52 -21.86 9.14
N LYS A 442 -10.69 -22.64 9.85
CA LYS A 442 -9.29 -22.25 10.13
C LYS A 442 -8.47 -22.13 8.85
N HIS A 443 -8.64 -23.06 7.91
CA HIS A 443 -8.03 -22.99 6.59
C HIS A 443 -8.51 -21.76 5.82
N LEU A 444 -9.80 -21.45 5.86
CA LEU A 444 -10.34 -20.24 5.23
C LEU A 444 -9.74 -18.96 5.83
N LEU A 445 -9.64 -18.84 7.15
CA LEU A 445 -8.99 -17.70 7.81
C LEU A 445 -7.53 -17.55 7.38
N LYS A 446 -6.79 -18.66 7.34
CA LYS A 446 -5.40 -18.66 6.91
C LYS A 446 -5.25 -18.21 5.45
N TYR A 447 -6.14 -18.65 4.57
CA TYR A 447 -6.19 -18.23 3.16
C TYR A 447 -6.51 -16.75 3.03
N LEU A 448 -7.61 -16.29 3.62
CA LEU A 448 -8.08 -14.90 3.51
C LEU A 448 -7.09 -13.90 4.10
N ASN A 449 -6.51 -14.23 5.26
CA ASN A 449 -5.46 -13.46 5.92
C ASN A 449 -5.76 -11.95 6.02
N TRP A 450 -7.01 -11.61 6.37
CA TRP A 450 -7.49 -10.23 6.41
C TRP A 450 -6.79 -9.40 7.49
N THR A 451 -6.66 -8.10 7.23
CA THR A 451 -5.98 -7.15 8.11
C THR A 451 -6.65 -7.03 9.48
N THR A 452 -7.97 -7.22 9.55
CA THR A 452 -8.75 -7.22 10.80
C THR A 452 -8.28 -8.24 11.83
N TRP A 453 -7.64 -9.33 11.39
CA TRP A 453 -7.17 -10.40 12.29
C TRP A 453 -5.70 -10.25 12.69
N LYS A 454 -4.96 -9.38 12.01
CA LYS A 454 -3.53 -9.13 12.28
C LYS A 454 -3.30 -8.10 13.39
N ALA A 455 -4.37 -7.43 13.80
CA ALA A 455 -4.37 -6.34 14.76
C ALA A 455 -4.43 -6.81 16.23
N GLU A 456 -4.62 -8.10 16.47
CA GLU A 456 -4.81 -8.73 17.80
C GLU A 456 -3.52 -9.30 18.41
#